data_AF-A0A7C2ZAA8-F1
#
_entry.id   AF-A0A7C2ZAA8-F1
#
_cell.length_a   1.000
_cell.length_b   1.000
_cell.length_c   1.000
_cell.angle_alpha   90.00
_cell.angle_beta   90.00
_cell.angle_gamma   90.00
#
_symmetry.space_group_name_H-M   'P 1'
#
loop_
_entity.id
_entity.type
_entity.pdbx_description
1 polymer ?
#
loop_
_entity_poly.entity_id
_entity_poly.type
_entity_poly.pdbx_seq_one_letter_code
_entity_poly.pdbx_strand_id
1 'polypeptide(L)'
;MTSVVYELARKPTINLVKLIIGRYMVKYGRGISAKVLTELLFLTLYTDNERLLNTPRIRIPEGFRIRSKGLYLPINKLLKRLGAYDEGAVIRVGDKYYVKNPEEVFKEAYDELTKNGLRELAEYATRVVDVYGGYGEEELTRLGEDILKLTPMIKAVSFNMDLDVFIEAKKTLRMVLESGEYVDEVELYPDLFKEREGD
;
A
#
# COMPACT_ATOMS: atom_id res chain seq x y z
N MET A 1 -19.68 -2.24 13.34
CA MET A 1 -19.46 -3.38 12.43
C MET A 1 -18.01 -3.34 11.95
N THR A 2 -17.16 -4.25 12.42
CA THR A 2 -15.82 -4.46 11.89
C THR A 2 -15.98 -5.00 10.47
N SER A 3 -15.67 -4.17 9.45
CA SER A 3 -15.58 -4.68 8.09
C SER A 3 -14.45 -5.70 8.05
N VAL A 4 -14.77 -6.97 7.83
CA VAL A 4 -13.75 -8.01 7.65
C VAL A 4 -13.03 -7.68 6.35
N VAL A 5 -11.80 -7.19 6.45
CA VAL A 5 -10.96 -6.96 5.27
C VAL A 5 -10.38 -8.31 4.86
N TYR A 6 -10.70 -8.74 3.64
CA TYR A 6 -10.19 -9.99 3.10
C TYR A 6 -8.70 -9.86 2.74
N GLU A 7 -7.92 -10.91 3.01
CA GLU A 7 -6.57 -11.04 2.47
C GLU A 7 -6.66 -11.75 1.11
N LEU A 8 -6.00 -11.18 0.08
CA LEU A 8 -5.90 -11.82 -1.22
C LEU A 8 -5.15 -13.14 -1.10
N ALA A 9 -5.75 -14.19 -1.63
CA ALA A 9 -5.02 -15.44 -1.85
C ALA A 9 -3.82 -15.23 -2.78
N ARG A 10 -2.87 -16.18 -2.74
CA ARG A 10 -1.61 -16.13 -3.52
C ARG A 10 -1.84 -15.81 -5.00
N LYS A 11 -2.68 -16.58 -5.69
CA LYS A 11 -2.94 -16.43 -7.14
C LYS A 11 -3.56 -15.06 -7.49
N PRO A 12 -4.66 -14.63 -6.84
CA PRO A 12 -5.19 -13.27 -7.01
C PRO A 12 -4.16 -12.15 -6.78
N THR A 13 -3.28 -12.30 -5.77
CA THR A 13 -2.22 -11.31 -5.53
C THR A 13 -1.23 -11.23 -6.70
N ILE A 14 -0.79 -12.37 -7.24
CA ILE A 14 0.09 -12.41 -8.42
C ILE A 14 -0.59 -11.74 -9.60
N ASN A 15 -1.87 -12.03 -9.83
CA ASN A 15 -2.62 -11.44 -10.94
C ASN A 15 -2.75 -9.93 -10.79
N LEU A 16 -2.97 -9.39 -9.59
CA LEU A 16 -2.95 -7.94 -9.36
C LEU A 16 -1.59 -7.32 -9.73
N VAL A 17 -0.49 -7.95 -9.31
CA VAL A 17 0.86 -7.46 -9.63
C VAL A 17 1.14 -7.57 -11.13
N LYS A 18 0.80 -8.69 -11.77
CA LYS A 18 0.90 -8.89 -13.24
C LYS A 18 0.11 -7.83 -14.00
N LEU A 19 -1.11 -7.54 -13.56
CA LEU A 19 -1.98 -6.54 -14.18
C LEU A 19 -1.33 -5.16 -14.15
N ILE A 20 -0.78 -4.75 -13.00
CA ILE A 20 -0.11 -3.45 -12.84
C ILE A 20 1.15 -3.39 -13.72
N ILE A 21 2.03 -4.40 -13.65
CA ILE A 21 3.27 -4.42 -14.45
C ILE A 21 2.95 -4.47 -15.95
N GLY A 22 2.02 -5.33 -16.35
CA GLY A 22 1.58 -5.49 -17.74
C GLY A 22 1.00 -4.19 -18.29
N ARG A 23 0.03 -3.59 -17.60
CA ARG A 23 -0.55 -2.30 -18.03
C ARG A 23 0.50 -1.21 -18.11
N TYR A 24 1.41 -1.14 -17.14
CA TYR A 24 2.50 -0.17 -17.12
C TYR A 24 3.41 -0.34 -18.35
N MET A 25 3.82 -1.56 -18.65
CA MET A 25 4.68 -1.85 -19.81
C MET A 25 3.98 -1.55 -21.13
N VAL A 26 2.69 -1.89 -21.28
CA VAL A 26 1.91 -1.56 -22.49
C VAL A 26 1.86 -0.05 -22.71
N LYS A 27 1.64 0.73 -21.65
CA LYS A 27 1.46 2.17 -21.75
C LYS A 27 2.76 2.95 -21.89
N TYR A 28 3.80 2.57 -21.15
CA TYR A 28 5.04 3.35 -21.02
C TYR A 28 6.26 2.69 -21.70
N GLY A 29 6.12 1.50 -22.28
CA GLY A 29 7.16 0.83 -23.06
C GLY A 29 8.41 0.42 -22.27
N ARG A 30 8.33 0.39 -20.93
CA ARG A 30 9.47 0.14 -20.04
C ARG A 30 9.06 -0.65 -18.80
N GLY A 31 10.04 -1.31 -18.16
CA GLY A 31 9.82 -2.00 -16.88
C GLY A 31 9.58 -1.03 -15.73
N ILE A 32 8.91 -1.51 -14.70
CA ILE A 32 8.51 -0.74 -13.52
C ILE A 32 9.51 -0.96 -12.38
N SER A 33 9.92 0.11 -11.70
CA SER A 33 10.80 -0.02 -10.52
C SER A 33 10.03 -0.54 -9.30
N ALA A 34 10.75 -1.03 -8.29
CA ALA A 34 10.14 -1.45 -7.02
C ALA A 34 9.37 -0.30 -6.34
N LYS A 35 9.90 0.93 -6.44
CA LYS A 35 9.30 2.11 -5.82
C LYS A 35 8.00 2.49 -6.52
N VAL A 36 8.01 2.60 -7.85
CA VAL A 36 6.78 2.88 -8.62
C VAL A 36 5.73 1.80 -8.36
N LEU A 37 6.10 0.52 -8.39
CA LEU A 37 5.15 -0.57 -8.13
C LEU A 37 4.57 -0.51 -6.71
N THR A 38 5.37 -0.17 -5.71
CA THR A 38 4.92 0.03 -4.32
C THR A 38 3.87 1.15 -4.25
N GLU A 39 4.15 2.30 -4.85
CA GLU A 39 3.23 3.45 -4.80
C GLU A 39 1.93 3.18 -5.58
N LEU A 40 2.00 2.52 -6.76
CA LEU A 40 0.80 2.14 -7.50
C LEU A 40 -0.04 1.10 -6.76
N LEU A 41 0.59 0.14 -6.06
CA LEU A 41 -0.14 -0.80 -5.19
C LEU A 41 -0.78 -0.07 -4.00
N PHE A 42 -0.09 0.89 -3.38
CA PHE A 42 -0.67 1.70 -2.32
C PHE A 42 -1.90 2.46 -2.82
N LEU A 43 -1.79 3.20 -3.93
CA LEU A 43 -2.91 3.93 -4.51
C LEU A 43 -4.08 3.00 -4.83
N THR A 44 -3.80 1.84 -5.41
CA THR A 44 -4.81 0.82 -5.74
C THR A 44 -5.54 0.29 -4.50
N LEU A 45 -4.82 -0.03 -3.43
CA LEU A 45 -5.36 -0.75 -2.28
C LEU A 45 -5.96 0.19 -1.22
N TYR A 46 -5.40 1.39 -1.05
CA TYR A 46 -5.70 2.27 0.09
C TYR A 46 -6.40 3.57 -0.28
N THR A 47 -6.63 3.87 -1.57
CA THR A 47 -7.16 5.20 -1.94
C THR A 47 -8.38 5.12 -2.85
N ASP A 48 -9.31 6.07 -2.75
CA ASP A 48 -10.36 6.29 -3.75
C ASP A 48 -10.24 7.71 -4.28
N ASN A 49 -9.86 7.86 -5.56
CA ASN A 49 -9.54 9.15 -6.18
C ASN A 49 -8.67 10.05 -5.27
N GLU A 50 -7.49 9.54 -4.88
CA GLU A 50 -6.53 10.20 -3.97
C GLU A 50 -7.00 10.39 -2.52
N ARG A 51 -8.21 9.94 -2.16
CA ARG A 51 -8.67 9.97 -0.77
C ARG A 51 -8.28 8.68 -0.06
N LEU A 52 -7.59 8.80 1.07
CA LEU A 52 -7.25 7.66 1.91
C LEU A 52 -8.52 6.98 2.44
N LEU A 53 -8.60 5.66 2.29
CA LEU A 53 -9.64 4.84 2.89
C LEU A 53 -9.37 4.59 4.38
N ASN A 54 -10.44 4.36 5.14
CA ASN A 54 -10.34 3.95 6.54
C ASN A 54 -9.81 2.51 6.71
N THR A 55 -10.01 1.68 5.69
CA THR A 55 -9.53 0.30 5.60
C THR A 55 -9.09 0.03 4.16
N PRO A 56 -8.07 -0.81 3.92
CA PRO A 56 -7.72 -1.17 2.56
C PRO A 56 -8.87 -1.93 1.88
N ARG A 57 -9.00 -1.77 0.56
CA ARG A 57 -9.94 -2.56 -0.26
C ARG A 57 -9.74 -4.05 -0.06
N ILE A 58 -8.48 -4.44 -0.01
CA ILE A 58 -8.07 -5.81 0.21
C ILE A 58 -6.62 -5.82 0.72
N ARG A 59 -6.26 -6.83 1.51
CA ARG A 59 -4.88 -7.01 2.00
C ARG A 59 -4.07 -7.87 1.05
N ILE A 60 -2.78 -7.60 0.99
CA ILE A 60 -1.79 -8.46 0.33
C ILE A 60 -0.90 -9.13 1.39
N PRO A 61 -0.27 -10.28 1.11
CA PRO A 61 0.46 -11.07 2.12
C PRO A 61 1.68 -10.39 2.75
N GLU A 62 2.18 -9.30 2.16
CA GLU A 62 3.23 -8.47 2.74
C GLU A 62 2.67 -7.06 2.98
N GLY A 63 2.74 -6.58 4.23
CA GLY A 63 2.24 -5.26 4.62
C GLY A 63 3.15 -4.11 4.19
N PHE A 64 2.54 -2.95 3.97
CA PHE A 64 3.25 -1.70 3.74
C PHE A 64 3.85 -1.18 5.04
N ARG A 65 5.00 -0.52 4.94
CA ARG A 65 5.62 0.18 6.05
C ARG A 65 5.92 1.63 5.70
N ILE A 66 5.86 2.49 6.70
CA ILE A 66 6.30 3.88 6.56
C ILE A 66 7.80 3.94 6.84
N ARG A 67 8.57 4.52 5.94
CA ARG A 67 10.03 4.75 6.08
C ARG A 67 10.32 6.23 5.91
N SER A 68 11.58 6.61 6.14
CA SER A 68 12.03 8.00 5.96
C SER A 68 11.80 8.54 4.54
N LYS A 69 11.83 7.67 3.53
CA LYS A 69 11.57 7.99 2.11
C LYS A 69 10.13 7.64 1.67
N GLY A 70 9.17 7.75 2.58
CA GLY A 70 7.77 7.44 2.34
C GLY A 70 7.44 5.95 2.45
N LEU A 71 6.48 5.50 1.66
CA LEU A 71 5.99 4.13 1.71
C LEU A 71 7.03 3.11 1.20
N TYR A 72 7.01 1.95 1.83
CA TYR A 72 7.87 0.83 1.51
C TYR A 72 7.09 -0.48 1.56
N LEU A 73 7.19 -1.25 0.48
CA LEU A 73 6.74 -2.62 0.39
C LEU A 73 7.92 -3.46 -0.12
N PRO A 74 8.29 -4.57 0.52
CA PRO A 74 9.39 -5.41 0.06
C PRO A 74 8.95 -6.25 -1.17
N ILE A 75 8.80 -5.61 -2.34
CA ILE A 75 8.31 -6.22 -3.60
C ILE A 75 9.03 -7.53 -3.90
N ASN A 76 10.35 -7.58 -3.74
CA ASN A 76 11.13 -8.77 -3.99
C ASN A 76 10.73 -9.95 -3.08
N LYS A 77 10.48 -9.69 -1.80
CA LYS A 77 10.04 -10.69 -0.83
C LYS A 77 8.62 -11.14 -1.15
N LEU A 78 7.74 -10.19 -1.48
CA LEU A 78 6.37 -10.46 -1.92
C LEU A 78 6.37 -11.40 -3.14
N LEU A 79 7.05 -11.03 -4.23
CA LEU A 79 7.10 -11.83 -5.46
C LEU A 79 7.72 -13.22 -5.24
N LYS A 80 8.76 -13.35 -4.41
CA LYS A 80 9.32 -14.66 -4.02
C LYS A 80 8.32 -15.51 -3.26
N ARG A 81 7.65 -14.94 -2.25
CA ARG A 81 6.64 -15.64 -1.44
C ARG A 81 5.45 -16.09 -2.29
N LEU A 82 5.14 -15.32 -3.33
CA LEU A 82 4.11 -15.65 -4.30
C LEU A 82 4.57 -16.67 -5.37
N GLY A 83 5.85 -17.05 -5.45
CA GLY A 83 6.38 -17.93 -6.49
C GLY A 83 6.36 -17.33 -7.90
N ALA A 84 6.28 -15.99 -8.00
CA ALA A 84 6.12 -15.30 -9.28
C ALA A 84 7.34 -15.43 -10.20
N TYR A 85 8.53 -15.68 -9.65
CA TYR A 85 9.75 -15.91 -10.43
C TYR A 85 9.82 -17.34 -10.96
N ASP A 86 9.43 -18.31 -10.16
CA ASP A 86 9.50 -19.74 -10.50
C ASP A 86 8.51 -20.09 -11.62
N GLU A 87 7.35 -19.44 -11.59
CA GLU A 87 6.31 -19.55 -12.62
C GLU A 87 6.64 -18.74 -13.89
N GLY A 88 7.75 -17.99 -13.90
CA GLY A 88 8.10 -17.08 -14.99
C GLY A 88 7.12 -15.92 -15.18
N ALA A 89 6.26 -15.67 -14.18
CA ALA A 89 5.18 -14.69 -14.23
C ALA A 89 5.71 -13.25 -14.19
N VAL A 90 6.81 -13.00 -13.47
CA VAL A 90 7.50 -11.71 -13.42
C VAL A 90 9.01 -11.94 -13.57
N ILE A 91 9.65 -11.12 -14.39
CA ILE A 91 11.10 -11.12 -14.61
C ILE A 91 11.68 -9.88 -13.95
N ARG A 92 12.76 -10.04 -13.19
CA ARG A 92 13.53 -8.93 -12.64
C ARG A 92 14.80 -8.71 -13.46
N VAL A 93 15.02 -7.50 -13.94
CA VAL A 93 16.24 -7.07 -14.62
C VAL A 93 16.75 -5.82 -13.93
N GLY A 94 17.87 -5.95 -13.19
CA GLY A 94 18.39 -4.88 -12.34
C GLY A 94 17.40 -4.48 -11.24
N ASP A 95 17.00 -3.21 -11.25
CA ASP A 95 16.07 -2.58 -10.32
C ASP A 95 14.60 -2.59 -10.81
N LYS A 96 14.35 -3.14 -11.99
CA LYS A 96 13.05 -3.13 -12.66
C LYS A 96 12.41 -4.52 -12.79
N TYR A 97 11.09 -4.51 -12.87
CA TYR A 97 10.22 -5.67 -13.03
C TYR A 97 9.52 -5.62 -14.38
N TYR A 98 9.41 -6.79 -15.01
CA TYR A 98 8.89 -6.99 -16.35
C TYR A 98 7.98 -8.21 -16.40
N VAL A 99 7.13 -8.28 -17.43
CA VAL A 99 6.37 -9.47 -17.81
C VAL A 99 6.62 -9.75 -19.29
N LYS A 100 6.56 -11.03 -19.70
CA LYS A 100 6.59 -11.40 -21.14
C LYS A 100 5.23 -11.08 -21.75
N ASN A 101 5.19 -10.63 -23.01
CA ASN A 101 3.94 -10.29 -23.73
C ASN A 101 2.99 -9.43 -22.88
N PRO A 102 3.32 -8.16 -22.59
CA PRO A 102 2.62 -7.37 -21.58
C PRO A 102 1.13 -7.15 -21.87
N GLU A 103 0.72 -7.12 -23.14
CA GLU A 103 -0.69 -7.03 -23.54
C GLU A 103 -1.50 -8.28 -23.16
N GLU A 104 -0.96 -9.46 -23.48
CA GLU A 104 -1.55 -10.75 -23.15
C GLU A 104 -1.61 -10.94 -21.63
N VAL A 105 -0.51 -10.67 -20.94
CA VAL A 105 -0.43 -10.75 -19.47
C VAL A 105 -1.41 -9.81 -18.79
N PHE A 106 -1.55 -8.58 -19.28
CA PHE A 106 -2.55 -7.63 -18.77
C PHE A 106 -3.97 -8.19 -18.90
N LYS A 107 -4.32 -8.67 -20.10
CA LYS A 107 -5.65 -9.22 -20.38
C LYS A 107 -5.96 -10.46 -19.52
N GLU A 108 -5.05 -11.43 -19.48
CA GLU A 108 -5.20 -12.63 -18.67
C GLU A 108 -5.36 -12.31 -17.18
N ALA A 109 -4.52 -11.42 -16.66
CA ALA A 109 -4.57 -11.04 -15.25
C ALA A 109 -5.89 -10.35 -14.90
N TYR A 110 -6.39 -9.49 -15.81
CA TYR A 110 -7.70 -8.83 -15.68
C TYR A 110 -8.84 -9.85 -15.67
N ASP A 111 -8.83 -10.78 -16.62
CA ASP A 111 -9.86 -11.82 -16.76
C ASP A 111 -9.86 -12.74 -15.54
N GLU A 112 -8.69 -13.16 -15.05
CA GLU A 112 -8.56 -13.99 -13.86
C GLU A 112 -9.04 -13.26 -12.59
N LEU A 113 -8.71 -11.99 -12.39
CA LEU A 113 -9.25 -11.21 -11.28
C LEU A 113 -10.77 -11.10 -11.36
N THR A 114 -11.31 -10.86 -12.57
CA THR A 114 -12.75 -10.79 -12.82
C THR A 114 -13.46 -12.10 -12.48
N LYS A 115 -12.92 -13.25 -12.90
CA LYS A 115 -13.44 -14.59 -12.56
C LYS A 115 -13.44 -14.86 -11.06
N ASN A 116 -12.50 -14.26 -10.31
CA ASN A 116 -12.43 -14.36 -8.86
C ASN A 116 -13.27 -13.29 -8.11
N GLY A 117 -14.15 -12.57 -8.82
CA GLY A 117 -15.02 -11.54 -8.21
C GLY A 117 -14.32 -10.21 -7.89
N LEU A 118 -13.11 -9.99 -8.42
CA LEU A 118 -12.27 -8.81 -8.14
C LEU A 118 -12.26 -7.82 -9.32
N ARG A 119 -13.36 -7.75 -10.07
CA ARG A 119 -13.47 -6.89 -11.27
C ARG A 119 -13.24 -5.41 -10.95
N GLU A 120 -13.92 -4.88 -9.92
CA GLU A 120 -13.79 -3.47 -9.54
C GLU A 120 -12.34 -3.12 -9.14
N LEU A 121 -11.66 -4.04 -8.45
CA LEU A 121 -10.25 -3.87 -8.09
C LEU A 121 -9.36 -3.83 -9.35
N ALA A 122 -9.61 -4.70 -10.33
CA ALA A 122 -8.86 -4.73 -11.58
C ALA A 122 -9.09 -3.46 -12.42
N GLU A 123 -10.33 -2.99 -12.51
CA GLU A 123 -10.68 -1.73 -13.18
C GLU A 123 -10.00 -0.54 -12.50
N TYR A 124 -10.04 -0.50 -11.16
CA TYR A 124 -9.42 0.57 -10.39
C TYR A 124 -7.89 0.55 -10.51
N ALA A 125 -7.25 -0.61 -10.39
CA ALA A 125 -5.81 -0.77 -10.59
C ALA A 125 -5.37 -0.29 -11.98
N THR A 126 -6.15 -0.64 -13.02
CA THR A 126 -5.89 -0.18 -14.40
C THR A 126 -5.95 1.34 -14.49
N ARG A 127 -6.98 1.97 -13.89
CA ARG A 127 -7.12 3.43 -13.82
C ARG A 127 -5.96 4.08 -13.08
N VAL A 128 -5.53 3.51 -11.96
CA VAL A 128 -4.39 4.01 -11.17
C VAL A 128 -3.12 4.01 -12.01
N VAL A 129 -2.83 2.93 -12.74
CA VAL A 129 -1.67 2.88 -13.66
C VAL A 129 -1.81 3.92 -14.78
N ASP A 130 -3.03 4.08 -15.29
CA ASP A 130 -3.30 5.01 -16.38
C ASP A 130 -3.13 6.47 -15.99
N VAL A 131 -3.50 6.84 -14.78
CA VAL A 131 -3.42 8.22 -14.29
C VAL A 131 -2.01 8.52 -13.75
N TYR A 132 -1.47 7.63 -12.90
CA TYR A 132 -0.27 7.93 -12.11
C TYR A 132 1.01 7.23 -12.61
N GLY A 133 0.91 6.23 -13.49
CA GLY A 133 2.10 5.48 -13.93
C GLY A 133 3.14 6.31 -14.69
N GLY A 134 2.75 7.47 -15.24
CA GLY A 134 3.66 8.39 -15.92
C GLY A 134 4.50 9.25 -14.97
N TYR A 135 4.14 9.30 -13.69
CA TYR A 135 4.78 10.17 -12.71
C TYR A 135 6.18 9.65 -12.36
N GLY A 136 7.08 10.57 -12.01
CA GLY A 136 8.38 10.23 -11.46
C GLY A 136 8.29 9.59 -10.08
N GLU A 137 9.33 8.87 -9.65
CA GLU A 137 9.35 8.22 -8.33
C GLU A 137 9.17 9.22 -7.18
N GLU A 138 9.80 10.39 -7.29
CA GLU A 138 9.67 11.46 -6.29
C GLU A 138 8.27 12.08 -6.27
N GLU A 139 7.59 12.16 -7.41
CA GLU A 139 6.23 12.67 -7.52
C GLU A 139 5.24 11.69 -6.90
N LEU A 140 5.37 10.39 -7.19
CA LEU A 140 4.56 9.34 -6.56
C LEU A 140 4.80 9.28 -5.05
N THR A 141 6.06 9.43 -4.61
CA THR A 141 6.39 9.46 -3.18
C THR A 141 5.72 10.64 -2.49
N ARG A 142 5.80 11.84 -3.09
CA ARG A 142 5.14 13.05 -2.57
C ARG A 142 3.62 12.88 -2.51
N LEU A 143 3.01 12.36 -3.57
CA LEU A 143 1.58 12.06 -3.60
C LEU A 143 1.18 11.10 -2.46
N GLY A 144 1.93 10.01 -2.26
CA GLY A 144 1.67 9.07 -1.18
C GLY A 144 1.81 9.72 0.21
N GLU A 145 2.83 10.55 0.41
CA GLU A 145 3.02 11.32 1.65
C GLU A 145 1.88 12.31 1.90
N ASP A 146 1.41 13.03 0.87
CA ASP A 146 0.33 14.00 0.97
C ASP A 146 -1.00 13.33 1.33
N ILE A 147 -1.33 12.23 0.66
CA ILE A 147 -2.54 11.42 0.94
C ILE A 147 -2.53 10.93 2.40
N LEU A 148 -1.38 10.45 2.86
CA LEU A 148 -1.20 9.99 4.24
C LEU A 148 -1.04 11.12 5.25
N LYS A 149 -0.87 12.37 4.79
CA LYS A 149 -0.54 13.56 5.60
C LYS A 149 0.74 13.36 6.42
N LEU A 150 1.78 12.79 5.81
CA LEU A 150 3.06 12.46 6.44
C LEU A 150 3.98 13.68 6.55
N THR A 151 3.72 14.54 7.54
CA THR A 151 4.67 15.60 7.92
C THR A 151 6.00 15.00 8.41
N PRO A 152 7.12 15.76 8.43
CA PRO A 152 8.40 15.26 8.95
C PRO A 152 8.29 14.64 10.35
N MET A 153 7.51 15.27 11.24
CA MET A 153 7.25 14.76 12.58
C MET A 153 6.46 13.44 12.55
N ILE A 154 5.39 13.37 11.76
CA ILE A 154 4.59 12.13 11.62
C ILE A 154 5.44 11.00 11.03
N LYS A 155 6.32 11.28 10.06
CA LYS A 155 7.26 10.29 9.51
C LYS A 155 8.24 9.75 10.54
N ALA A 156 8.71 10.60 11.46
CA ALA A 156 9.62 10.19 12.51
C ALA A 156 8.93 9.23 13.50
N VAL A 157 7.73 9.57 13.97
CA VAL A 157 7.00 8.76 14.96
C VAL A 157 6.37 7.50 14.36
N SER A 158 6.08 7.50 13.06
CA SER A 158 5.57 6.32 12.34
C SER A 158 6.65 5.51 11.63
N PHE A 159 7.94 5.78 11.90
CA PHE A 159 9.03 5.08 11.25
C PHE A 159 8.95 3.56 11.50
N ASN A 160 8.99 2.80 10.39
CA ASN A 160 8.85 1.34 10.34
C ASN A 160 7.50 0.79 10.84
N MET A 161 6.51 1.65 11.09
CA MET A 161 5.16 1.24 11.43
C MET A 161 4.47 0.58 10.24
N ASP A 162 3.64 -0.43 10.52
CA ASP A 162 2.75 -1.01 9.52
C ASP A 162 1.67 0.01 9.11
N LEU A 163 1.37 0.08 7.82
CA LEU A 163 0.43 1.09 7.30
C LEU A 163 -0.98 0.93 7.84
N ASP A 164 -1.46 -0.30 8.05
CA ASP A 164 -2.80 -0.53 8.60
C ASP A 164 -2.87 -0.01 10.03
N VAL A 165 -1.83 -0.29 10.83
CA VAL A 165 -1.70 0.22 12.21
C VAL A 165 -1.66 1.74 12.22
N PHE A 166 -0.94 2.37 11.29
CA PHE A 166 -0.90 3.82 11.16
C PHE A 166 -2.27 4.42 10.83
N ILE A 167 -3.00 3.83 9.89
CA ILE A 167 -4.35 4.30 9.49
C ILE A 167 -5.32 4.16 10.65
N GLU A 168 -5.27 3.05 11.38
CA GLU A 168 -6.09 2.81 12.57
C GLU A 168 -5.76 3.81 13.68
N ALA A 169 -4.50 4.02 14.01
CA ALA A 169 -4.08 5.02 15.01
C ALA A 169 -4.56 6.43 14.64
N LYS A 170 -4.42 6.82 13.36
CA LYS A 170 -4.89 8.11 12.86
C LYS A 170 -6.41 8.27 12.99
N LYS A 171 -7.17 7.20 12.73
CA LYS A 171 -8.62 7.17 12.91
C LYS A 171 -9.00 7.31 14.39
N THR A 172 -8.36 6.55 15.27
CA THR A 172 -8.63 6.58 16.72
C THR A 172 -8.33 7.95 17.31
N LEU A 173 -7.16 8.53 16.99
CA LEU A 173 -6.80 9.88 17.44
C LEU A 173 -7.81 10.93 16.97
N ARG A 174 -8.28 10.82 15.72
CA ARG A 174 -9.31 11.72 15.20
C ARG A 174 -10.61 11.60 15.99
N MET A 175 -11.05 10.38 16.31
CA MET A 175 -12.25 10.15 17.11
C MET A 175 -12.13 10.74 18.51
N VAL A 176 -10.98 10.59 19.18
CA VAL A 176 -10.72 11.17 20.51
C VAL A 176 -10.76 12.70 20.46
N LEU A 177 -10.13 13.31 19.45
CA LEU A 177 -10.14 14.76 19.27
C LEU A 177 -11.56 15.30 18.95
N GLU A 178 -12.35 14.54 18.19
CA GLU A 178 -13.73 14.91 17.84
C GLU A 178 -14.71 14.66 19.00
N SER A 179 -14.47 13.68 19.87
CA SER A 179 -15.32 13.38 21.04
C SER A 179 -15.14 14.38 22.18
N GLY A 180 -14.00 15.08 22.23
CA GLY A 180 -13.66 15.96 23.34
C GLY A 180 -13.49 15.22 24.67
N GLU A 181 -13.32 13.89 24.63
CA GLU A 181 -13.01 13.09 25.82
C GLU A 181 -11.65 13.54 26.36
N TYR A 182 -11.67 14.27 27.47
CA TYR A 182 -10.50 14.55 28.27
C TYR A 182 -10.00 13.21 28.83
N VAL A 183 -8.83 12.79 28.39
CA VAL A 183 -8.10 11.70 29.04
C VAL A 183 -7.24 12.36 30.10
N ASP A 184 -7.57 12.15 31.38
CA ASP A 184 -6.69 12.56 32.46
C ASP A 184 -5.44 11.66 32.42
N GLU A 185 -4.35 12.19 31.86
CA GLU A 185 -3.09 11.47 31.70
C GLU A 185 -2.49 11.03 33.05
N VAL A 186 -2.89 11.70 34.14
CA VAL A 186 -2.48 11.37 35.52
C VAL A 186 -3.23 10.14 36.03
N GLU A 187 -4.49 9.92 35.64
CA GLU A 187 -5.24 8.71 35.98
C GLU A 187 -4.81 7.50 35.15
N LEU A 188 -4.50 7.70 33.86
CA LEU A 188 -4.20 6.59 32.95
C LEU A 188 -2.76 6.07 33.09
N TYR A 189 -1.82 6.97 33.42
CA TYR A 189 -0.39 6.65 33.58
C TYR A 189 0.17 7.20 34.90
N PRO A 190 -0.36 6.75 36.05
CA PRO A 190 0.05 7.29 37.34
C PRO A 190 1.54 7.02 37.65
N ASP A 191 2.17 6.06 37.00
CA ASP A 191 3.59 5.73 37.10
C ASP A 191 4.53 6.72 36.40
N LEU A 192 4.06 7.45 35.38
CA LEU A 192 4.82 8.51 34.71
C LEU A 192 4.76 9.85 35.46
N PHE A 193 3.68 10.09 36.21
CA PHE A 193 3.40 11.34 36.90
C PHE A 193 3.45 11.23 38.43
N LYS A 194 3.72 10.04 38.98
CA LYS A 194 4.18 9.91 40.36
C LYS A 194 5.52 10.62 40.47
N GLU A 195 5.49 11.81 41.05
CA GLU A 195 6.69 12.39 41.64
C GLU A 195 7.33 11.30 42.51
N ARG A 196 8.62 11.02 42.26
CA ARG A 196 9.39 10.21 43.19
C ARG A 196 9.48 11.03 44.46
N GLU A 197 8.55 10.79 45.40
CA GLU A 197 8.69 11.26 46.77
C GLU A 197 10.00 10.69 47.31
N GLY A 198 10.95 11.59 47.47
CA GLY A 198 12.31 11.34 47.88
C GLY A 198 12.97 12.67 48.20
N ASP A 199 12.49 13.28 49.29
CA ASP A 199 13.30 13.95 50.33
C ASP A 199 12.54 13.92 51.66
#